data_AF-A0A524MZA2-F1
#
_entry.id   AF-A0A524MZA2-F1
#
_cell.length_a   1.000
_cell.length_b   1.000
_cell.length_c   1.000
_cell.angle_alpha   90.00
_cell.angle_beta   90.00
_cell.angle_gamma   90.00
#
_symmetry.space_group_name_H-M   'P 1'
#
loop_
_entity.id
_entity.type
_entity.pdbx_description
1 polymer ?
#
loop_
_entity_poly.entity_id
_entity_poly.type
_entity_poly.pdbx_seq_one_letter_code
_entity_poly.pdbx_strand_id
1 'polypeptide(L)'
;MVETAEYTVIRKKDEFEIRKYPKMLVATVRSGADSRFNHLFRYISGENKSKTKISMTSPVITSEEIPMTAPVISSGETMSFVVPSKYNIETVPTPSDSRVIIEESPERFIATVRFRGFAWKDEVEKQKKKLYAWLEAENISATSAPFLMQYNPPFLPGFMRRNEIGIEIEYEG
;
A
#
# COMPACT_ATOMS: atom_id res chain seq x y z
N MET A 1 4.54 14.67 -9.94
CA MET A 1 3.39 13.73 -9.95
C MET A 1 3.86 12.45 -9.29
N VAL A 2 3.08 11.87 -8.38
CA VAL A 2 3.43 10.60 -7.72
C VAL A 2 2.83 9.48 -8.58
N GLU A 3 3.66 8.52 -9.00
CA GLU A 3 3.19 7.35 -9.77
C GLU A 3 2.25 6.53 -8.88
N THR A 4 1.14 6.04 -9.42
CA THR A 4 0.23 5.17 -8.67
C THR A 4 0.59 3.72 -8.98
N ALA A 5 0.63 2.86 -7.96
CA ALA A 5 0.82 1.43 -8.15
C ALA A 5 -0.18 0.93 -9.20
N GLU A 6 0.33 0.31 -10.27
CA GLU A 6 -0.51 -0.14 -11.37
C GLU A 6 -1.44 -1.26 -10.90
N TYR A 7 -2.70 -1.20 -11.33
CA TYR A 7 -3.68 -2.24 -11.10
C TYR A 7 -4.70 -2.26 -12.22
N THR A 8 -5.32 -3.42 -12.44
CA THR A 8 -6.48 -3.57 -13.32
C THR A 8 -7.74 -3.76 -12.48
N VAL A 9 -8.79 -2.97 -12.75
CA VAL A 9 -10.09 -3.18 -12.11
C VAL A 9 -10.78 -4.36 -12.80
N ILE A 10 -10.97 -5.44 -12.05
CA ILE A 10 -11.62 -6.66 -12.52
C ILE A 10 -13.13 -6.55 -12.36
N ARG A 11 -13.58 -5.96 -11.24
CA ARG A 11 -14.99 -5.75 -10.96
C ARG A 11 -15.18 -4.43 -10.23
N LYS A 12 -16.29 -3.75 -10.50
CA LYS A 12 -16.68 -2.51 -9.82
C LYS A 12 -18.16 -2.51 -9.51
N LYS A 13 -18.51 -2.10 -8.29
CA LYS A 13 -19.89 -1.90 -7.84
C LYS A 13 -19.89 -0.72 -6.87
N ASP A 14 -20.47 0.40 -7.29
CA ASP A 14 -20.49 1.65 -6.53
C ASP A 14 -19.09 2.10 -6.07
N GLU A 15 -18.83 2.08 -4.77
CA GLU A 15 -17.57 2.43 -4.11
C GLU A 15 -16.61 1.24 -3.91
N PHE A 16 -17.04 0.03 -4.29
CA PHE A 16 -16.27 -1.19 -4.19
C PHE A 16 -15.61 -1.58 -5.51
N GLU A 17 -14.38 -2.07 -5.43
CA GLU A 17 -13.63 -2.59 -6.58
C GLU A 17 -12.88 -3.88 -6.21
N ILE A 18 -12.88 -4.86 -7.11
CA ILE A 18 -11.89 -5.94 -7.12
C ILE A 18 -10.80 -5.54 -8.09
N ARG A 19 -9.56 -5.52 -7.61
CA ARG A 19 -8.40 -5.09 -8.39
C ARG A 19 -7.37 -6.20 -8.45
N LYS A 20 -6.82 -6.39 -9.64
CA LYS A 20 -5.65 -7.22 -9.88
C LYS A 20 -4.41 -6.33 -9.83
N TYR A 21 -3.53 -6.58 -8.87
CA TYR A 21 -2.21 -5.99 -8.80
C TYR A 21 -1.21 -6.96 -9.42
N PRO A 22 -0.45 -6.55 -10.46
CA PRO A 22 0.58 -7.39 -11.02
C PRO A 22 1.71 -7.58 -10.00
N LYS A 23 2.59 -8.53 -10.29
CA LYS A 23 3.85 -8.67 -9.57
C LYS A 23 4.59 -7.33 -9.55
N MET A 24 5.05 -6.91 -8.37
CA MET A 24 5.72 -5.63 -8.19
C MET A 24 6.91 -5.74 -7.25
N LEU A 25 7.85 -4.82 -7.40
CA LEU A 25 9.01 -4.74 -6.54
C LEU A 25 8.68 -3.86 -5.32
N VAL A 26 9.06 -4.32 -4.13
CA VAL A 26 8.85 -3.60 -2.89
C VAL A 26 10.14 -3.52 -2.08
N ALA A 27 10.34 -2.41 -1.38
CA ALA A 27 11.40 -2.25 -0.40
C ALA A 27 10.83 -2.44 0.99
N THR A 28 11.24 -3.46 1.74
CA THR A 28 10.63 -3.90 3.00
C THR A 28 11.57 -3.75 4.19
N VAL A 29 11.02 -3.37 5.35
CA VAL A 29 11.65 -3.46 6.66
C VAL A 29 10.78 -4.32 7.57
N ARG A 30 11.38 -5.32 8.22
CA ARG A 30 10.69 -6.24 9.14
C ARG A 30 10.49 -5.63 10.54
N SER A 31 9.66 -6.27 11.37
CA SER A 31 9.40 -5.92 12.76
C SER A 31 10.67 -5.99 13.61
N GLY A 32 10.70 -5.22 14.70
CA GLY A 32 11.89 -5.08 15.56
C GLY A 32 12.87 -3.98 15.13
N ALA A 33 12.67 -3.35 13.97
CA ALA A 33 13.33 -2.10 13.61
C ALA A 33 12.49 -0.89 14.04
N ASP A 34 13.05 -0.04 14.90
CA ASP A 34 12.45 1.27 15.19
C ASP A 34 12.39 2.11 13.92
N SER A 35 11.40 3.00 13.82
CA SER A 35 11.31 3.95 12.71
C SER A 35 11.36 3.31 11.31
N ARG A 36 10.70 2.16 11.09
CA ARG A 36 10.62 1.45 9.78
C ARG A 36 10.38 2.39 8.61
N PHE A 37 9.46 3.34 8.78
CA PHE A 37 9.19 4.38 7.79
C PHE A 37 10.43 5.20 7.43
N ASN A 38 11.21 5.65 8.42
CA ASN A 38 12.41 6.44 8.19
C ASN A 38 13.49 5.65 7.44
N HIS A 39 13.64 4.34 7.72
CA HIS A 39 14.55 3.49 6.96
C HIS A 39 14.19 3.44 5.48
N LEU A 40 12.92 3.18 5.18
CA LEU A 40 12.41 3.18 3.80
C LEU A 40 12.49 4.56 3.15
N PHE A 41 12.15 5.62 3.90
CA PHE A 41 12.17 7.00 3.42
C PHE A 41 13.58 7.46 3.07
N ARG A 42 14.57 7.14 3.92
CA ARG A 42 15.99 7.39 3.64
C ARG A 42 16.45 6.68 2.38
N TYR A 43 16.12 5.39 2.26
CA TYR A 43 16.44 4.59 1.08
C TYR A 43 15.96 5.25 -0.22
N ILE A 44 14.67 5.61 -0.31
CA ILE A 44 14.13 6.27 -1.51
C ILE A 44 14.63 7.71 -1.69
N SER A 45 15.06 8.36 -0.60
CA SER A 45 15.61 9.73 -0.63
C SER A 45 17.07 9.80 -1.10
N GLY A 46 17.70 8.65 -1.37
CA GLY A 46 19.07 8.56 -1.87
C GLY A 46 20.06 7.89 -0.93
N GLU A 47 19.63 7.35 0.21
CA GLU A 47 20.47 6.55 1.10
C GLU A 47 20.57 5.09 0.58
N ASN A 48 21.09 4.97 -0.64
CA ASN A 48 21.37 3.72 -1.34
C ASN A 48 22.75 3.81 -2.00
N LYS A 49 23.31 2.68 -2.44
CA LYS A 49 24.70 2.60 -2.90
C LYS A 49 25.00 3.53 -4.08
N SER A 50 24.03 3.81 -4.93
CA SER A 50 24.17 4.69 -6.09
C SER A 50 23.79 6.15 -5.80
N LYS A 51 23.44 6.51 -4.55
CA LYS A 51 22.98 7.85 -4.15
C LYS A 51 21.82 8.39 -5.00
N THR A 52 21.01 7.49 -5.54
CA THR A 52 19.95 7.83 -6.51
C THR A 52 18.62 8.02 -5.79
N LYS A 53 17.90 9.10 -6.10
CA LYS A 53 16.55 9.30 -5.57
C LYS A 53 15.55 8.41 -6.32
N ILE A 54 14.77 7.65 -5.56
CA ILE A 54 13.67 6.84 -6.07
C ILE A 54 12.39 7.64 -5.84
N SER A 55 11.63 7.88 -6.92
CA SER A 55 10.35 8.57 -6.82
C SER A 55 9.39 7.77 -5.95
N MET A 56 8.68 8.45 -5.05
CA MET A 56 7.59 7.85 -4.28
C MET A 56 6.48 7.39 -5.23
N THR A 57 5.82 6.27 -4.91
CA THR A 57 4.56 5.87 -5.55
C THR A 57 3.37 6.13 -4.59
N SER A 58 2.13 5.88 -4.99
CA SER A 58 0.90 5.99 -4.19
C SER A 58 0.03 4.76 -4.45
N PRO A 59 -0.77 4.21 -3.52
CA PRO A 59 -1.09 4.68 -2.16
C PRO A 59 -0.20 4.11 -1.06
N VAL A 60 -0.28 4.78 0.08
CA VAL A 60 0.29 4.35 1.36
C VAL A 60 -0.60 3.34 2.06
N ILE A 61 -0.20 2.07 2.06
CA ILE A 61 -0.89 0.98 2.74
C ILE A 61 -0.28 0.76 4.13
N THR A 62 -0.97 1.17 5.18
CA THR A 62 -0.47 1.08 6.58
C THR A 62 -1.50 0.43 7.50
N SER A 63 -1.02 -0.21 8.57
CA SER A 63 -1.85 -0.68 9.69
C SER A 63 -2.00 0.37 10.80
N GLU A 64 -1.25 1.47 10.75
CA GLU A 64 -1.19 2.54 11.77
C GLU A 64 -1.25 3.96 11.16
N GLU A 65 -1.65 4.96 11.96
CA GLU A 65 -1.65 6.38 11.58
C GLU A 65 -0.21 6.93 11.51
N ILE A 66 0.40 6.86 10.33
CA ILE A 66 1.66 7.56 10.05
C ILE A 66 1.32 8.75 9.13
N PRO A 67 1.86 9.96 9.37
CA PRO A 67 1.73 11.10 8.46
C PRO A 67 2.60 10.86 7.22
N MET A 68 2.02 10.59 6.04
CA MET A 68 2.77 9.93 4.93
C MET A 68 2.83 10.69 3.59
N THR A 69 3.89 10.38 2.82
CA THR A 69 4.10 10.75 1.40
C THR A 69 4.58 9.59 0.50
N ALA A 70 4.65 8.33 0.96
CA ALA A 70 5.14 7.18 0.16
C ALA A 70 4.35 5.89 0.43
N PRO A 71 4.21 4.98 -0.54
CA PRO A 71 3.22 3.92 -0.53
C PRO A 71 3.66 2.76 0.35
N VAL A 72 3.28 2.73 1.63
CA VAL A 72 3.55 1.59 2.51
C VAL A 72 2.78 0.34 2.05
N ILE A 73 3.19 -0.88 2.42
CA ILE A 73 2.42 -2.11 2.63
C ILE A 73 2.82 -2.55 4.03
N SER A 74 1.93 -2.42 5.00
CA SER A 74 2.23 -2.81 6.38
C SER A 74 1.44 -4.04 6.76
N SER A 75 2.15 -5.10 7.13
CA SER A 75 1.61 -6.10 8.04
C SER A 75 2.02 -5.72 9.46
N GLY A 76 1.44 -6.35 10.50
CA GLY A 76 1.97 -6.19 11.86
C GLY A 76 3.47 -6.52 11.96
N GLU A 77 4.00 -7.30 11.01
CA GLU A 77 5.37 -7.81 10.98
C GLU A 77 6.29 -7.09 9.99
N THR A 78 5.77 -6.35 9.02
CA THR A 78 6.58 -5.74 7.95
C THR A 78 6.02 -4.40 7.53
N MET A 79 6.89 -3.55 6.99
CA MET A 79 6.52 -2.29 6.33
C MET A 79 7.26 -2.23 5.00
N SER A 80 6.57 -1.97 3.89
CA SER A 80 7.19 -1.98 2.56
C SER A 80 6.83 -0.77 1.72
N PHE A 81 7.74 -0.20 0.93
CA PHE A 81 7.40 0.77 -0.10
C PHE A 81 7.29 0.13 -1.47
N VAL A 82 6.23 0.43 -2.22
CA VAL A 82 6.15 0.04 -3.65
C VAL A 82 7.19 0.84 -4.44
N VAL A 83 8.05 0.12 -5.15
CA VAL A 83 9.07 0.70 -6.03
C VAL A 83 8.43 1.05 -7.39
N PRO A 84 8.77 2.20 -8.00
CA PRO A 84 8.34 2.56 -9.36
C PRO A 84 8.53 1.44 -10.38
N SER A 85 7.54 1.28 -11.28
CA SER A 85 7.51 0.24 -12.31
C SER A 85 8.71 0.25 -13.28
N LYS A 86 9.38 1.40 -13.41
CA LYS A 86 10.63 1.54 -14.20
C LYS A 86 11.82 0.74 -13.66
N TYR A 87 11.76 0.26 -12.42
CA TYR A 87 12.81 -0.54 -11.80
C TYR A 87 12.45 -2.03 -11.79
N ASN A 88 13.46 -2.87 -11.90
CA ASN A 88 13.44 -4.31 -11.66
C ASN A 88 14.53 -4.68 -10.65
N ILE A 89 14.63 -5.96 -10.27
CA ILE A 89 15.59 -6.42 -9.24
C ILE A 89 17.06 -6.11 -9.58
N GLU A 90 17.40 -6.01 -10.87
CA GLU A 90 18.76 -5.74 -11.34
C GLU A 90 19.09 -4.24 -11.37
N THR A 91 18.07 -3.41 -11.57
CA THR A 91 18.22 -1.95 -11.81
C THR A 91 17.83 -1.10 -10.60
N VAL A 92 17.08 -1.67 -9.66
CA VAL A 92 16.70 -1.00 -8.42
C VAL A 92 17.96 -0.61 -7.62
N PRO A 93 18.06 0.63 -7.11
CA PRO A 93 19.21 1.01 -6.30
C PRO A 93 19.36 0.09 -5.08
N THR A 94 20.54 -0.51 -4.90
CA THR A 94 20.80 -1.40 -3.78
C THR A 94 20.76 -0.60 -2.47
N PRO A 95 19.99 -1.03 -1.44
CA PRO A 95 20.01 -0.37 -0.15
C PRO A 95 21.39 -0.34 0.48
N SER A 96 21.71 0.77 1.15
CA SER A 96 22.92 0.88 1.99
C SER A 96 22.68 0.38 3.42
N ASP A 97 21.42 0.43 3.85
CA ASP A 97 20.95 -0.08 5.14
C ASP A 97 20.49 -1.53 5.00
N SER A 98 21.12 -2.46 5.72
CA SER A 98 20.81 -3.90 5.66
C SER A 98 19.41 -4.26 6.20
N ARG A 99 18.75 -3.33 6.91
CA ARG A 99 17.36 -3.51 7.36
C ARG A 99 16.35 -3.36 6.23
N VAL A 100 16.73 -2.70 5.14
CA VAL A 100 15.88 -2.54 3.95
C VAL A 100 16.19 -3.69 2.98
N ILE A 101 15.18 -4.52 2.75
CA ILE A 101 15.25 -5.68 1.86
C ILE A 101 14.44 -5.37 0.62
N ILE A 102 14.99 -5.60 -0.57
CA ILE A 102 14.20 -5.52 -1.80
C ILE A 102 13.67 -6.91 -2.11
N GLU A 103 12.35 -7.01 -2.29
CA GLU A 103 11.68 -8.27 -2.58
C GLU A 103 10.56 -8.07 -3.61
N GLU A 104 10.12 -9.16 -4.21
CA GLU A 104 9.00 -9.15 -5.15
C GLU A 104 7.72 -9.48 -4.38
N SER A 105 6.74 -8.58 -4.47
CA SER A 105 5.36 -8.87 -4.09
C SER A 105 4.71 -9.62 -5.26
N PRO A 106 4.16 -10.83 -5.03
CA PRO A 106 3.53 -11.59 -6.09
C PRO A 106 2.27 -10.90 -6.61
N GLU A 107 1.80 -11.36 -7.77
CA GLU A 107 0.48 -10.98 -8.26
C GLU A 107 -0.59 -11.31 -7.21
N ARG A 108 -1.53 -10.39 -6.98
CA ARG A 108 -2.57 -10.53 -5.96
C ARG A 108 -3.84 -9.79 -6.33
N PHE A 109 -4.94 -10.24 -5.75
CA PHE A 109 -6.25 -9.62 -5.89
C PHE A 109 -6.61 -8.90 -4.59
N ILE A 110 -7.02 -7.65 -4.72
CA ILE A 110 -7.41 -6.82 -3.58
C ILE A 110 -8.82 -6.30 -3.82
N ALA A 111 -9.71 -6.64 -2.91
CA ALA A 111 -11.00 -6.00 -2.77
C ALA A 111 -10.82 -4.68 -2.03
N THR A 112 -11.43 -3.60 -2.53
CA THR A 112 -11.29 -2.26 -1.95
C THR A 112 -12.63 -1.58 -1.76
N VAL A 113 -12.74 -0.75 -0.72
CA VAL A 113 -13.83 0.21 -0.53
C VAL A 113 -13.24 1.61 -0.42
N ARG A 114 -13.74 2.55 -1.25
CA ARG A 114 -13.27 3.94 -1.25
C ARG A 114 -14.10 4.82 -0.34
N PHE A 115 -13.43 5.69 0.41
CA PHE A 115 -14.07 6.73 1.21
C PHE A 115 -13.30 8.06 1.16
N ARG A 116 -13.98 9.13 1.56
CA ARG A 116 -13.44 10.50 1.68
C ARG A 116 -13.32 10.89 3.16
N GLY A 117 -12.60 11.97 3.45
CA GLY A 117 -12.42 12.47 4.81
C GLY A 117 -11.09 12.06 5.42
N PHE A 118 -10.99 12.20 6.74
CA PHE A 118 -9.83 11.74 7.49
C PHE A 118 -9.99 10.26 7.84
N ALA A 119 -8.90 9.49 7.79
CA ALA A 119 -8.89 8.08 8.15
C ALA A 119 -8.84 7.88 9.68
N TRP A 120 -9.75 8.54 10.40
CA TRP A 120 -9.90 8.36 11.83
C TRP A 120 -10.33 6.93 12.14
N LYS A 121 -9.94 6.43 13.31
CA LYS A 121 -10.18 5.05 13.76
C LYS A 121 -11.63 4.58 13.52
N ASP A 122 -12.62 5.37 13.92
CA ASP A 122 -14.04 4.98 13.79
C ASP A 122 -14.48 4.88 12.32
N GLU A 123 -14.01 5.79 11.46
CA GLU A 123 -14.32 5.75 10.03
C GLU A 123 -13.62 4.55 9.38
N VAL A 124 -12.36 4.28 9.73
CA VAL A 124 -11.63 3.09 9.27
C VAL A 124 -12.37 1.81 9.65
N GLU A 125 -12.78 1.66 10.90
CA GLU A 125 -13.52 0.46 11.37
C GLU A 125 -14.88 0.31 10.69
N LYS A 126 -15.60 1.42 10.45
CA LYS A 126 -16.84 1.41 9.68
C LYS A 126 -16.62 0.91 8.26
N GLN A 127 -15.58 1.38 7.58
CA GLN A 127 -15.28 0.98 6.20
C GLN A 127 -14.78 -0.47 6.12
N LYS A 128 -14.02 -0.96 7.12
CA LYS A 128 -13.66 -2.38 7.24
C LYS A 128 -14.89 -3.28 7.30
N LYS A 129 -15.83 -2.99 8.21
CA LYS A 129 -17.08 -3.75 8.35
C LYS A 129 -17.88 -3.76 7.06
N LYS A 130 -17.94 -2.60 6.39
CA LYS A 130 -18.64 -2.45 5.11
C LYS A 130 -18.02 -3.30 4.00
N LEU A 131 -16.69 -3.36 3.92
CA LEU A 131 -15.99 -4.20 2.94
C LEU A 131 -16.20 -5.69 3.21
N TYR A 132 -16.12 -6.13 4.47
CA TYR A 132 -16.41 -7.52 4.84
C TYR A 132 -17.83 -7.94 4.49
N ALA A 133 -18.83 -7.12 4.82
CA ALA A 133 -20.22 -7.42 4.48
C ALA A 133 -20.44 -7.53 2.97
N TRP A 134 -19.74 -6.72 2.18
CA TRP A 134 -19.79 -6.83 0.72
C TRP A 134 -19.14 -8.12 0.21
N LEU A 135 -17.96 -8.50 0.73
CA LEU A 135 -17.31 -9.77 0.39
C LEU A 135 -18.18 -10.99 0.71
N GLU A 136 -18.81 -10.98 1.88
CA GLU A 136 -19.75 -12.04 2.31
C GLU A 136 -20.95 -12.15 1.35
N ALA A 137 -21.57 -11.01 1.00
CA ALA A 137 -22.69 -10.97 0.06
C ALA A 137 -22.33 -11.46 -1.36
N GLU A 138 -21.06 -11.33 -1.76
CA GLU A 138 -20.56 -11.76 -3.06
C GLU A 138 -19.93 -13.18 -3.01
N ASN A 139 -19.95 -13.85 -1.86
CA ASN A 139 -19.30 -15.15 -1.60
C ASN A 139 -17.80 -15.17 -1.95
N ILE A 140 -17.08 -14.10 -1.60
CA ILE A 140 -15.64 -13.96 -1.85
C ILE A 140 -14.86 -14.13 -0.55
N SER A 141 -13.90 -15.06 -0.55
CA SER A 141 -13.05 -15.35 0.61
C SER A 141 -11.92 -14.31 0.76
N ALA A 142 -11.79 -13.76 1.96
CA ALA A 142 -10.66 -12.91 2.35
C ALA A 142 -9.46 -13.79 2.74
N THR A 143 -8.27 -13.44 2.23
CA THR A 143 -7.00 -14.11 2.55
C THR A 143 -6.09 -13.29 3.45
N SER A 144 -6.44 -12.02 3.72
CA SER A 144 -5.71 -11.16 4.65
C SER A 144 -6.64 -10.42 5.62
N ALA A 145 -6.03 -9.85 6.67
CA ALA A 145 -6.67 -8.78 7.44
C ALA A 145 -6.80 -7.50 6.59
N PRO A 146 -7.71 -6.57 6.94
CA PRO A 146 -7.90 -5.33 6.20
C PRO A 146 -6.76 -4.34 6.48
N PHE A 147 -6.40 -3.58 5.45
CA PHE A 147 -5.38 -2.53 5.54
C PHE A 147 -5.88 -1.20 4.98
N LEU A 148 -5.35 -0.09 5.49
CA LEU A 148 -5.73 1.25 5.09
C LEU A 148 -4.79 1.77 3.99
N MET A 149 -5.35 2.18 2.86
CA MET A 149 -4.64 2.78 1.73
C MET A 149 -4.91 4.30 1.68
N GLN A 150 -3.90 5.13 1.88
CA GLN A 150 -4.01 6.60 1.86
C GLN A 150 -3.25 7.17 0.66
N TYR A 151 -3.92 7.95 -0.19
CA TYR A 151 -3.35 8.42 -1.46
C TYR A 151 -2.80 9.85 -1.38
N ASN A 152 -3.16 10.57 -0.32
CA ASN A 152 -3.00 12.02 -0.24
C ASN A 152 -2.05 12.41 0.89
N PRO A 153 -1.22 13.46 0.69
CA PRO A 153 -0.41 14.03 1.76
C PRO A 153 -1.22 14.55 2.95
N PRO A 154 -0.62 14.61 4.16
CA PRO A 154 -1.31 14.98 5.39
C PRO A 154 -1.78 16.43 5.46
N PHE A 155 -1.40 17.29 4.51
CA PHE A 155 -1.84 18.70 4.46
C PHE A 155 -3.07 18.93 3.57
N LEU A 156 -3.55 17.94 2.80
CA LEU A 156 -4.73 18.14 1.96
C LEU A 156 -6.02 18.21 2.80
N PRO A 157 -6.98 19.11 2.46
CA PRO A 157 -8.28 19.17 3.13
C PRO A 157 -9.04 17.83 3.04
N GLY A 158 -9.72 17.43 4.12
CA GLY A 158 -10.34 16.10 4.24
C GLY A 158 -11.30 15.72 3.10
N PHE A 159 -12.07 16.68 2.58
CA PHE A 159 -13.01 16.44 1.47
C PHE A 159 -12.32 16.13 0.12
N MET A 160 -11.05 16.51 -0.03
CA MET A 160 -10.23 16.20 -1.21
C MET A 160 -9.44 14.89 -1.06
N ARG A 161 -9.47 14.27 0.14
CA ARG A 161 -8.75 13.02 0.39
C ARG A 161 -9.45 11.82 -0.22
N ARG A 162 -8.64 10.92 -0.74
CA ARG A 162 -8.96 9.58 -1.17
C ARG A 162 -8.27 8.63 -0.18
N ASN A 163 -9.10 7.91 0.56
CA ASN A 163 -8.68 6.79 1.36
C ASN A 163 -9.44 5.56 0.89
N GLU A 164 -8.85 4.40 1.10
CA GLU A 164 -9.48 3.13 0.80
C GLU A 164 -9.14 2.12 1.89
N ILE A 165 -10.04 1.18 2.15
CA ILE A 165 -9.68 -0.05 2.86
C ILE A 165 -9.50 -1.13 1.81
N GLY A 166 -8.44 -1.92 1.93
CA GLY A 166 -8.16 -3.08 1.09
C GLY A 166 -8.15 -4.37 1.90
N ILE A 167 -8.57 -5.47 1.28
CA ILE A 167 -8.48 -6.84 1.78
C ILE A 167 -7.97 -7.70 0.61
N GLU A 168 -6.92 -8.50 0.81
CA GLU A 168 -6.53 -9.50 -0.17
C GLU A 168 -7.58 -10.62 -0.20
N ILE A 169 -7.89 -11.10 -1.40
CA ILE A 169 -8.92 -12.11 -1.64
C ILE A 169 -8.38 -13.24 -2.52
N GLU A 170 -8.99 -14.41 -2.37
CA GLU A 170 -8.95 -15.45 -3.40
C GLU A 170 -9.90 -15.03 -4.53
N TYR A 171 -9.38 -14.99 -5.76
CA TYR A 171 -10.17 -14.66 -6.93
C TYR A 171 -9.75 -15.56 -8.09
N GLU A 172 -10.55 -16.59 -8.33
CA GLU A 172 -10.50 -17.37 -9.56
C GLU A 172 -11.34 -16.62 -10.59
N GLY A 173 -10.70 -16.14 -11.66
CA GLY A 173 -11.34 -15.41 -12.75
C GLY A 173 -12.12 -16.30 -13.70
#